data_AF-A0A0G1U563-F1
#
_entry.id   AF-A0A0G1U563-F1
#
_cell.length_a   1.000
_cell.length_b   1.000
_cell.length_c   1.000
_cell.angle_alpha   90.00
_cell.angle_beta   90.00
_cell.angle_gamma   90.00
#
_symmetry.space_group_name_H-M   'P 1'
#
loop_
_entity.id
_entity.type
_entity.pdbx_description
1 polymer ?
#
loop_
_entity_poly.entity_id
_entity_poly.type
_entity_poly.pdbx_seq_one_letter_code
_entity_poly.pdbx_strand_id
1 'polypeptide(L)'
;MSYVVFSIATALFFSLTFLLRKLAVKTLPFSAALLIEVVVELVLFAILFWVLKPEGRVELDWSNKGVRYAVLAGVMVALGVAANILAVRSGFLSKVVAITSPSQIIFGVLLGLVLLSEALSLRQIVGVILGVVGVILVVY
;
A
#
# COMPACT_ATOMS: atom_id res chain seq x y z
N MET A 1 -15.24 -11.26 -13.70
CA MET A 1 -14.30 -10.60 -14.64
C MET A 1 -14.13 -9.10 -14.37
N SER A 2 -15.11 -8.40 -13.77
CA SER A 2 -15.00 -6.96 -13.44
C SER A 2 -13.82 -6.62 -12.50
N TYR A 3 -13.55 -7.44 -11.49
CA TYR A 3 -12.43 -7.20 -10.56
C TYR A 3 -11.06 -7.20 -11.25
N VAL A 4 -10.88 -7.96 -12.33
CA VAL A 4 -9.61 -8.01 -13.07
C VAL A 4 -9.33 -6.66 -13.72
N VAL A 5 -10.35 -6.06 -14.37
CA VAL A 5 -10.23 -4.75 -15.02
C VAL A 5 -9.92 -3.67 -13.98
N PHE A 6 -10.65 -3.64 -12.86
CA PHE A 6 -10.40 -2.68 -11.80
C PHE A 6 -9.02 -2.88 -11.12
N SER A 7 -8.56 -4.13 -10.94
CA SER A 7 -7.21 -4.40 -10.42
C SER A 7 -6.10 -3.92 -11.35
N ILE A 8 -6.27 -4.08 -12.68
CA ILE A 8 -5.32 -3.56 -13.68
C ILE A 8 -5.30 -2.03 -13.63
N ALA A 9 -6.46 -1.39 -13.58
CA ALA A 9 -6.53 0.07 -13.43
C ALA A 9 -5.87 0.54 -12.13
N THR A 10 -6.12 -0.13 -11.00
CA THR A 10 -5.44 0.15 -9.72
C THR A 10 -3.93 0.03 -9.85
N ALA A 11 -3.43 -1.05 -10.46
CA ALA A 11 -1.99 -1.24 -10.67
C ALA A 11 -1.38 -0.13 -11.54
N LEU A 12 -2.08 0.31 -12.59
CA LEU A 12 -1.67 1.44 -13.43
C LEU A 12 -1.56 2.73 -12.62
N PHE A 13 -2.61 3.11 -11.88
CA PHE A 13 -2.61 4.37 -11.12
C PHE A 13 -1.59 4.36 -9.98
N PHE A 14 -1.44 3.27 -9.24
CA PHE A 14 -0.41 3.13 -8.20
C PHE A 14 1.00 3.23 -8.79
N SER A 15 1.21 2.67 -10.00
CA SER A 15 2.49 2.76 -10.69
C SER A 15 2.81 4.19 -11.15
N LEU A 16 1.81 4.94 -11.62
CA LEU A 16 1.96 6.35 -11.97
C LEU A 16 2.36 7.21 -10.77
N THR A 17 1.86 6.90 -9.58
CA THR A 17 2.27 7.58 -8.33
C THR A 17 3.79 7.50 -8.13
N PHE A 18 4.43 6.36 -8.39
CA PHE A 18 5.89 6.25 -8.27
C PHE A 18 6.64 7.12 -9.27
N LEU A 19 6.15 7.23 -10.51
CA LEU A 19 6.74 8.10 -11.53
C LEU A 19 6.62 9.57 -11.11
N LEU A 20 5.42 10.01 -10.74
CA LEU A 20 5.16 11.38 -10.29
C LEU A 20 5.95 11.72 -9.04
N ARG A 21 6.02 10.82 -8.06
CA ARG A 21 6.83 11.00 -6.85
C ARG A 21 8.31 11.13 -7.18
N LYS A 22 8.86 10.31 -8.09
CA LYS A 22 10.24 10.46 -8.57
C LYS A 22 10.50 11.83 -9.22
N LEU A 23 9.50 12.41 -9.89
CA LEU A 23 9.61 13.76 -10.44
C LEU A 23 9.53 14.84 -9.35
N ALA A 24 8.61 14.71 -8.40
CA ALA A 24 8.44 15.66 -7.30
C ALA A 24 9.70 15.76 -6.41
N VAL A 25 10.34 14.64 -6.12
CA VAL A 25 11.54 14.64 -5.25
C VAL A 25 12.81 15.17 -5.92
N LYS A 26 12.75 15.54 -7.19
CA LYS A 26 13.83 16.30 -7.84
C LYS A 26 13.83 17.77 -7.40
N THR A 27 12.68 18.30 -6.99
CA THR A 27 12.51 19.72 -6.62
C THR A 27 12.08 19.93 -5.18
N LEU A 28 11.61 18.89 -4.50
CA LEU A 28 11.17 18.91 -3.10
C LEU A 28 11.86 17.82 -2.27
N PRO A 29 12.13 18.05 -0.97
CA PRO A 29 12.49 16.97 -0.06
C PRO A 29 11.41 15.86 -0.06
N PHE A 30 11.80 14.59 0.03
CA PHE A 30 10.86 13.45 0.03
C PHE A 30 9.71 13.60 1.05
N SER A 31 10.02 14.06 2.27
CA SER A 31 9.02 14.27 3.32
C SER A 31 8.02 15.38 2.98
N ALA A 32 8.44 16.43 2.27
CA ALA A 32 7.54 17.49 1.84
C ALA A 32 6.62 17.00 0.71
N ALA A 33 7.17 16.27 -0.27
CA ALA A 33 6.37 15.65 -1.32
C ALA A 33 5.30 14.71 -0.74
N LEU A 34 5.70 13.82 0.18
CA LEU A 34 4.79 12.90 0.85
C LEU A 34 3.69 13.64 1.66
N LEU A 35 4.05 14.71 2.37
CA LEU A 35 3.06 15.50 3.13
C LEU A 35 2.00 16.10 2.20
N ILE A 36 2.42 16.66 1.06
CA ILE A 36 1.50 17.21 0.05
C ILE A 36 0.60 16.11 -0.50
N GLU A 37 1.16 14.93 -0.82
CA GLU A 37 0.39 13.78 -1.29
C GLU A 37 -0.71 13.38 -0.30
N VAL A 38 -0.38 13.26 1.00
CA VAL A 38 -1.36 12.90 2.05
C VAL A 38 -2.49 13.94 2.16
N VAL A 39 -2.17 15.23 2.08
CA VAL A 39 -3.19 16.30 2.12
C VAL A 39 -4.13 16.19 0.91
N VAL A 40 -3.57 15.98 -0.29
CA VAL A 40 -4.35 15.82 -1.51
C VAL A 40 -5.22 14.55 -1.44
N GLU A 41 -4.66 13.43 -1.00
CA GLU A 41 -5.38 12.17 -0.82
C GLU A 41 -6.53 12.31 0.17
N LEU A 42 -6.33 13.01 1.29
CA LEU A 42 -7.37 13.25 2.29
C LEU A 42 -8.57 14.00 1.69
N VAL A 43 -8.31 15.05 0.91
CA VAL A 43 -9.36 15.83 0.23
C VAL A 43 -10.07 14.98 -0.83
N LEU A 44 -9.31 14.25 -1.66
CA LEU A 44 -9.89 13.42 -2.71
C LEU A 44 -10.69 12.24 -2.14
N PHE A 45 -10.24 11.61 -1.06
CA PHE A 45 -11.00 10.56 -0.39
C PHE A 45 -12.28 11.10 0.23
N ALA A 46 -12.27 12.29 0.83
CA ALA A 46 -13.49 12.92 1.29
C ALA A 46 -14.51 13.05 0.15
N ILE A 47 -14.09 13.56 -1.01
CA ILE A 47 -14.95 13.65 -2.21
C ILE A 47 -15.41 12.26 -2.68
N LEU A 48 -14.51 11.28 -2.71
CA LEU A 48 -14.81 9.91 -3.14
C LEU A 48 -15.90 9.27 -2.27
N PHE A 49 -15.84 9.47 -0.95
CA PHE A 49 -16.87 8.96 -0.03
C PHE A 49 -18.24 9.56 -0.32
N TRP A 50 -18.31 10.87 -0.60
CA TRP A 50 -19.55 11.53 -1.01
C TRP A 50 -20.11 10.97 -2.33
N VAL A 51 -19.25 10.75 -3.33
CA VAL A 51 -19.68 10.26 -4.65
C VAL A 51 -20.12 8.79 -4.60
N LEU A 52 -19.40 7.93 -3.87
CA LEU A 52 -19.69 6.49 -3.81
C LEU A 52 -20.81 6.14 -2.83
N LYS A 53 -21.10 7.00 -1.85
CA LYS A 53 -22.15 6.83 -0.85
C LYS A 53 -23.03 8.10 -0.80
N PRO A 54 -23.82 8.37 -1.85
CA PRO A 54 -24.59 9.61 -1.96
C PRO A 54 -25.65 9.80 -0.86
N GLU A 55 -26.05 8.72 -0.17
CA GLU A 55 -26.97 8.78 0.98
C GLU A 55 -26.36 9.46 2.22
N GLY A 56 -25.07 9.81 2.20
CA GLY A 56 -24.40 10.64 3.21
C GLY A 56 -24.25 10.00 4.59
N ARG A 57 -24.87 8.83 4.84
CA ARG A 57 -24.79 8.09 6.09
C ARG A 57 -23.74 7.00 6.00
N VAL A 58 -22.52 7.33 6.40
CA VAL A 58 -21.59 6.31 6.88
C VAL A 58 -22.02 5.98 8.31
N GLU A 59 -22.73 4.86 8.49
CA GLU A 59 -23.08 4.39 9.83
C GLU A 59 -21.82 3.90 10.54
N LEU A 60 -21.28 4.75 11.41
CA LEU A 60 -20.17 4.43 12.29
C LEU A 60 -20.72 3.86 13.61
N ASP A 61 -20.83 2.55 13.65
CA ASP A 61 -21.03 1.83 14.91
C ASP A 61 -19.71 1.74 15.67
N TRP A 62 -19.46 2.71 16.56
CA TRP A 62 -18.27 2.77 17.40
C TRP A 62 -18.16 1.59 18.38
N SER A 63 -19.26 0.87 18.64
CA SER A 63 -19.25 -0.33 19.48
C SER A 63 -18.76 -1.58 18.72
N ASN A 64 -18.68 -1.50 17.40
CA ASN A 64 -18.26 -2.60 16.56
C ASN A 64 -16.79 -2.95 16.81
N LYS A 65 -16.51 -4.24 17.08
CA LYS A 65 -15.13 -4.75 17.26
C LYS A 65 -14.24 -4.51 16.04
N GLY A 66 -14.79 -4.24 14.86
CA GLY A 66 -14.08 -3.81 13.66
C GLY A 66 -13.33 -2.49 13.83
N VAL A 67 -13.83 -1.59 14.69
CA VAL A 67 -13.25 -0.26 14.90
C VAL A 67 -11.83 -0.35 15.46
N ARG A 68 -11.58 -1.23 16.44
CA ARG A 68 -10.21 -1.44 16.97
C ARG A 68 -9.25 -1.93 15.90
N TYR A 69 -9.70 -2.79 14.98
CA TYR A 69 -8.85 -3.29 13.90
C TYR A 69 -8.59 -2.19 12.86
N ALA A 70 -9.59 -1.35 12.55
CA ALA A 70 -9.42 -0.21 11.66
C ALA A 70 -8.44 0.83 12.24
N VAL A 71 -8.54 1.14 13.54
CA VAL A 71 -7.60 2.04 14.23
C VAL A 71 -6.18 1.46 14.19
N LEU A 72 -6.01 0.19 14.55
CA LEU A 72 -4.70 -0.48 14.50
C LEU A 72 -4.14 -0.50 13.08
N ALA A 73 -4.96 -0.74 12.07
CA ALA A 73 -4.55 -0.67 10.67
C ALA A 73 -4.03 0.73 10.31
N GLY A 74 -4.74 1.79 10.73
CA GLY A 74 -4.29 3.17 10.56
C GLY A 74 -2.94 3.46 11.23
N VAL A 75 -2.73 2.97 12.46
CA VAL A 75 -1.45 3.09 13.17
C VAL A 75 -0.34 2.35 12.42
N MET A 76 -0.59 1.13 11.92
CA MET A 76 0.39 0.37 11.14
C MET A 76 0.76 1.07 9.82
N VAL A 77 -0.19 1.72 9.15
CA VAL A 77 0.09 2.54 7.95
C VAL A 77 1.02 3.69 8.31
N ALA A 78 0.75 4.43 9.39
CA ALA A 78 1.60 5.54 9.82
C ALA A 78 3.03 5.09 10.18
N LEU A 79 3.18 3.97 10.90
CA LEU A 79 4.49 3.39 11.22
C LEU A 79 5.22 2.91 9.96
N GLY A 80 4.51 2.29 9.01
CA GLY A 80 5.07 1.86 7.73
C GLY A 80 5.57 3.04 6.89
N VAL A 81 4.84 4.16 6.88
CA VAL A 81 5.28 5.41 6.24
C VAL A 81 6.52 5.98 6.92
N ALA A 82 6.58 5.98 8.26
CA ALA A 82 7.77 6.42 8.99
C ALA A 82 9.01 5.57 8.63
N ALA A 83 8.87 4.24 8.60
CA ALA A 83 9.93 3.34 8.16
C ALA A 83 10.33 3.57 6.70
N ASN A 84 9.36 3.84 5.82
CA ASN A 84 9.63 4.15 4.41
C ASN A 84 10.42 5.46 4.24
N ILE A 85 10.09 6.51 5.00
CA ILE A 85 10.87 7.76 5.02
C ILE A 85 12.32 7.47 5.41
N LEU A 86 12.55 6.65 6.45
CA LEU A 86 13.89 6.28 6.87
C LEU A 86 14.63 5.47 5.79
N ALA A 87 13.97 4.51 5.14
CA ALA A 87 14.55 3.70 4.07
C ALA A 87 14.94 4.56 2.85
N VAL A 88 14.08 5.48 2.42
CA VAL A 88 14.35 6.39 1.29
C VAL A 88 15.46 7.40 1.61
N ARG A 89 15.65 7.77 2.89
CA ARG A 89 16.80 8.58 3.29
C ARG A 89 18.13 7.83 3.16
N SER A 90 18.12 6.50 3.28
CA SER A 90 19.32 5.66 3.19
C SER A 90 19.66 5.13 1.79
N GLY A 91 18.81 5.33 0.78
CA GLY A 91 19.02 4.74 -0.54
C GLY A 91 18.14 5.33 -1.64
N PHE A 92 18.32 4.86 -2.87
CA PHE A 92 17.51 5.32 -4.00
C PHE A 92 16.06 4.87 -3.87
N LEU A 93 15.11 5.79 -4.10
CA LEU A 93 13.67 5.51 -4.09
C LEU A 93 13.30 4.30 -4.96
N SER A 94 13.95 4.12 -6.12
CA SER A 94 13.74 2.96 -7.00
C SER A 94 14.09 1.62 -6.36
N LYS A 95 15.21 1.54 -5.61
CA LYS A 95 15.62 0.33 -4.92
C LYS A 95 14.72 0.03 -3.72
N VAL A 96 14.35 1.07 -2.97
CA VAL A 96 13.44 0.93 -1.81
C VAL A 96 12.08 0.38 -2.25
N VAL A 97 11.51 0.91 -3.34
CA VAL A 97 10.22 0.42 -3.87
C VAL A 97 10.33 -1.01 -4.40
N ALA A 98 11.42 -1.34 -5.10
CA ALA A 98 11.66 -2.69 -5.61
C ALA A 98 11.66 -3.76 -4.50
N ILE A 99 12.13 -3.41 -3.29
CA ILE A 99 12.05 -4.28 -2.11
C ILE A 99 10.65 -4.23 -1.48
N THR A 100 10.15 -3.02 -1.20
CA THR A 100 8.96 -2.82 -0.36
C THR A 100 7.69 -3.42 -0.97
N SER A 101 7.41 -3.15 -2.24
CA SER A 101 6.15 -3.56 -2.89
C SER A 101 5.94 -5.09 -2.94
N PRO A 102 6.90 -5.89 -3.42
CA PRO A 102 6.77 -7.35 -3.37
C PRO A 102 6.84 -7.90 -1.94
N SER A 103 7.63 -7.30 -1.04
CA SER A 103 7.66 -7.72 0.37
C SER A 103 6.30 -7.57 1.06
N GLN A 104 5.48 -6.56 0.72
CA GLN A 104 4.12 -6.43 1.25
C GLN A 104 3.24 -7.64 0.91
N ILE A 105 3.36 -8.19 -0.30
CA ILE A 105 2.64 -9.39 -0.72
C ILE A 105 3.11 -10.60 0.09
N ILE A 106 4.42 -10.77 0.21
CA ILE A 106 5.04 -11.88 0.95
C ILE A 106 4.61 -11.86 2.41
N PHE A 107 4.74 -10.70 3.09
CA PHE A 107 4.31 -10.57 4.49
C PHE A 107 2.80 -10.73 4.66
N GLY A 108 1.99 -10.25 3.72
CA GLY A 108 0.54 -10.45 3.75
C GLY A 108 0.17 -11.94 3.74
N VAL A 109 0.80 -12.71 2.85
CA VAL A 109 0.61 -14.17 2.78
C VAL A 109 1.09 -14.87 4.05
N LEU A 110 2.27 -14.50 4.58
CA LEU A 110 2.81 -15.08 5.81
C LEU A 110 1.94 -14.78 7.04
N LEU A 111 1.42 -13.55 7.15
CA LEU A 111 0.51 -13.18 8.22
C LEU A 111 -0.85 -13.89 8.08
N GLY A 112 -1.37 -14.06 6.86
CA GLY A 112 -2.57 -14.86 6.60
C GLY A 112 -2.40 -16.33 7.00
N LEU A 113 -1.25 -16.93 6.68
CA LEU A 113 -0.88 -18.27 7.13
C LEU A 113 -0.86 -18.38 8.67
N VAL A 114 -0.13 -17.48 9.34
CA VAL A 114 0.17 -17.62 10.78
C VAL A 114 -1.00 -17.17 11.65
N LEU A 115 -1.64 -16.05 11.32
CA LEU A 115 -2.66 -15.43 12.18
C LEU A 115 -4.09 -15.82 11.80
N LEU A 116 -4.33 -16.12 10.51
CA LEU A 116 -5.66 -16.46 10.00
C LEU A 116 -5.79 -17.95 9.63
N SER A 117 -4.70 -18.73 9.75
CA SER A 117 -4.67 -20.16 9.38
C SER A 117 -5.13 -20.40 7.93
N GLU A 118 -4.87 -19.45 7.03
CA GLU A 118 -5.20 -19.61 5.62
C GLU A 118 -4.37 -20.76 5.03
N ALA A 119 -5.00 -21.68 4.30
CA ALA A 119 -4.27 -22.74 3.61
C ALA A 119 -3.74 -22.23 2.27
N LEU A 120 -2.43 -22.41 2.02
CA LEU A 120 -1.85 -22.12 0.70
C LEU A 120 -1.81 -23.36 -0.18
N SER A 121 -2.27 -23.19 -1.41
CA SER A 121 -2.02 -24.15 -2.47
C SER A 121 -0.55 -24.15 -2.89
N LEU A 122 -0.08 -25.27 -3.44
CA LEU A 122 1.28 -25.39 -4.00
C LEU A 122 1.58 -24.28 -5.03
N ARG A 123 0.58 -23.88 -5.82
CA ARG A 123 0.70 -22.80 -6.83
C ARG A 123 0.97 -21.44 -6.19
N GLN A 124 0.31 -21.13 -5.07
CA GLN A 124 0.54 -19.88 -4.33
C GLN A 124 1.93 -19.85 -3.71
N ILE A 125 2.40 -20.97 -3.14
CA ILE A 125 3.74 -21.08 -2.57
C ILE A 125 4.81 -20.82 -3.64
N VAL A 126 4.70 -21.47 -4.80
CA VAL A 126 5.62 -21.23 -5.93
C VAL A 126 5.58 -19.76 -6.36
N GLY A 127 4.39 -19.15 -6.42
CA GLY A 127 4.23 -17.73 -6.73
C GLY A 127 4.95 -16.81 -5.74
N VAL A 128 4.87 -17.09 -4.43
CA VAL A 128 5.58 -16.33 -3.39
C VAL A 128 7.10 -16.48 -3.55
N ILE A 129 7.60 -17.70 -3.77
CA ILE A 129 9.04 -17.96 -3.97
C ILE A 129 9.55 -17.20 -5.21
N LEU A 130 8.84 -17.28 -6.34
CA LEU A 130 9.18 -16.53 -7.55
C LEU A 130 9.13 -15.01 -7.31
N GLY A 131 8.19 -14.54 -6.50
CA GLY A 131 8.14 -13.14 -6.06
C GLY A 131 9.39 -12.72 -5.31
N VAL A 132 9.82 -13.52 -4.31
CA VAL A 132 11.07 -13.29 -3.55
C VAL A 132 12.29 -13.25 -4.48
N VAL A 133 12.42 -14.23 -5.37
CA VAL A 133 13.52 -14.29 -6.36
C VAL A 133 13.49 -13.06 -7.26
N GLY A 134 12.30 -12.65 -7.72
CA GLY A 134 12.13 -11.44 -8.52
C GLY A 134 12.63 -10.18 -7.81
N VAL A 135 12.38 -10.04 -6.50
CA VAL A 135 12.91 -8.92 -5.69
C VAL A 135 14.42 -8.89 -5.74
N ILE A 136 15.07 -10.04 -5.49
CA ILE A 136 16.52 -10.17 -5.45
C ILE A 136 17.13 -9.75 -6.79
N LEU A 137 16.58 -10.25 -7.90
CA LEU A 137 17.06 -9.96 -9.26
C LEU A 137 16.86 -8.51 -9.71
N VAL A 138 15.88 -7.78 -9.17
CA VAL A 138 15.68 -6.35 -9.49
C VAL A 138 16.64 -5.46 -8.71
N VAL A 139 17.08 -5.91 -7.52
CA VAL A 139 17.88 -5.12 -6.58
C VAL A 139 19.39 -5.31 -6.78
N TYR A 140 19.81 -6.54 -7.09
CA TYR A 140 21.21 -6.97 -7.25
C TYR A 140 21.50 -7.35 -8.70
#